data_AF-A0A4Y2CMA5-F1
#
_entry.id   AF-A0A4Y2CMA5-F1
#
_cell.length_a   1.000
_cell.length_b   1.000
_cell.length_c   1.000
_cell.angle_alpha   90.00
_cell.angle_beta   90.00
_cell.angle_gamma   90.00
#
_symmetry.space_group_name_H-M   'P 1'
#
loop_
_entity.id
_entity.type
_entity.pdbx_description
1 polymer ?
#
loop_
_entity_poly.entity_id
_entity_poly.type
_entity_poly.pdbx_seq_one_letter_code
_entity_poly.pdbx_strand_id
1 'polypeptide(L)'
;MTENADLLALLAEMKKSMEKGQEEMKEEMRKGQEEMKNQIQSHVECKVGEIKDHVNSCIQKIEDVQSVKREIGEPDLTYSRPTVKSLTFDGQTFWTVFKTLFDVVSSANGWNNRVKASQLVASLRGSAAEVLQGIPSDKLTDLMTIENALEARFGGSHLTQFYRTELKTRRQKPGESLQVLAANVERLMSLAYAEYSQDVRDSLAAQYFVDAIRDEDTQHATRLMDAEDLKSALAYSMKYEAAKTV
;
A
#
# COMPACT_ATOMS: atom_id res chain seq x y z
N MET A 1 -52.57 15.89 75.31
CA MET A 1 -51.68 16.91 74.71
C MET A 1 -50.23 16.44 74.61
N THR A 2 -49.77 15.51 75.45
CA THR A 2 -48.41 14.96 75.46
C THR A 2 -48.07 14.06 74.27
N GLU A 3 -48.98 13.15 73.86
CA GLU A 3 -48.73 12.21 72.75
C GLU A 3 -48.44 12.89 71.39
N ASN A 4 -48.99 14.09 71.15
CA ASN A 4 -48.75 14.82 69.90
C ASN A 4 -47.39 15.54 69.88
N ALA A 5 -46.84 15.87 71.06
CA ALA A 5 -45.51 16.45 71.18
C ALA A 5 -44.41 15.38 70.97
N ASP A 6 -44.64 14.17 71.46
CA ASP A 6 -43.71 13.04 71.28
C ASP A 6 -43.62 12.60 69.81
N LEU A 7 -44.75 12.61 69.08
CA LEU A 7 -44.78 12.31 67.64
C LEU A 7 -44.00 13.35 66.81
N LEU A 8 -44.11 14.64 67.16
CA LEU A 8 -43.37 15.71 66.50
C LEU A 8 -41.86 15.65 66.77
N ALA A 9 -41.47 15.26 67.99
CA ALA A 9 -40.07 15.03 68.34
C ALA A 9 -39.48 13.87 67.52
N LEU A 10 -40.19 12.75 67.40
CA LEU A 10 -39.80 11.62 66.56
C LEU A 10 -39.63 11.98 65.08
N LEU A 11 -40.55 12.78 64.52
CA LEU A 11 -40.44 13.25 63.13
C LEU A 11 -39.23 14.17 62.93
N ALA A 12 -38.94 15.05 63.90
CA ALA A 12 -37.77 15.93 63.84
C ALA A 12 -36.46 15.13 63.91
N GLU A 13 -36.39 14.09 64.75
CA GLU A 13 -35.24 13.18 64.83
C GLU A 13 -35.05 12.39 63.53
N MET A 14 -36.12 11.86 62.95
CA MET A 14 -36.06 11.17 61.64
C MET A 14 -35.58 12.09 60.53
N LYS A 15 -36.08 13.33 60.48
CA LYS A 15 -35.65 14.32 59.47
C LYS A 15 -34.16 14.66 59.63
N LYS A 16 -33.71 14.90 60.87
CA LYS A 16 -32.30 15.20 61.17
C LYS A 16 -31.38 14.02 60.82
N SER A 17 -31.81 12.80 61.11
CA SER A 17 -31.07 11.58 60.74
C SER A 17 -30.95 11.43 59.22
N MET A 18 -32.04 11.70 58.49
CA MET A 18 -32.06 11.66 57.02
C MET A 18 -31.18 12.75 56.39
N GLU A 19 -31.23 13.98 56.89
CA GLU A 19 -30.34 15.07 56.45
C GLU A 19 -28.87 14.73 56.70
N LYS A 20 -28.57 14.17 57.88
CA LYS A 20 -27.21 13.71 58.21
C LYS A 20 -26.73 12.61 57.25
N GLY A 21 -27.58 11.61 56.96
CA GLY A 21 -27.25 10.55 56.01
C GLY A 21 -27.02 11.06 54.58
N GLN A 22 -27.77 12.10 54.16
CA GLN A 22 -27.56 12.74 52.85
C GLN A 22 -26.22 13.49 52.78
N GLU A 23 -25.84 14.21 53.83
CA GLU A 23 -24.55 14.91 53.87
C GLU A 23 -23.37 13.95 53.94
N GLU A 24 -23.47 12.86 54.72
CA GLU A 24 -22.46 11.79 54.75
C GLU A 24 -22.27 11.16 53.36
N MET A 25 -23.37 10.88 52.64
CA MET A 25 -23.32 10.31 51.28
C MET A 25 -22.67 11.28 50.27
N LYS A 26 -22.97 12.59 50.36
CA LYS A 26 -22.33 13.61 49.49
C LYS A 26 -20.84 13.72 49.77
N GLU A 27 -20.45 13.69 51.03
CA GLU A 27 -19.04 13.79 51.42
C GLU A 27 -18.23 12.58 50.97
N GLU A 28 -18.76 11.36 51.09
CA GLU A 28 -18.11 10.16 50.54
C GLU A 28 -18.01 10.21 49.01
N MET A 29 -19.05 10.69 48.33
CA MET A 29 -19.01 10.88 46.88
C MET A 29 -17.94 11.90 46.46
N ARG A 30 -17.80 12.99 47.21
CA ARG A 30 -16.77 14.02 46.99
C ARG A 30 -15.36 13.46 47.20
N LYS A 31 -15.14 12.68 48.26
CA LYS A 31 -13.86 12.02 48.52
C LYS A 31 -13.50 11.02 47.41
N GLY A 32 -14.46 10.20 46.98
CA GLY A 32 -14.25 9.24 45.89
C GLY A 32 -13.89 9.92 44.56
N GLN A 33 -14.50 11.07 44.26
CA GLN A 33 -14.13 11.88 43.10
C GLN A 33 -12.71 12.46 43.20
N GLU A 34 -12.32 12.96 44.37
CA GLU A 34 -10.98 13.51 44.58
C GLU A 34 -9.89 12.43 44.51
N GLU A 35 -10.15 11.25 45.06
CA GLU A 35 -9.22 10.12 44.97
C GLU A 35 -9.03 9.66 43.52
N MET A 36 -10.13 9.52 42.76
CA MET A 36 -10.08 9.16 41.35
C MET A 36 -9.31 10.20 40.53
N LYS A 37 -9.52 11.49 40.80
CA LYS A 37 -8.79 12.58 40.15
C LYS A 37 -7.29 12.51 40.44
N ASN A 38 -6.90 12.27 41.69
CA ASN A 38 -5.49 12.15 42.09
C ASN A 38 -4.82 10.92 41.45
N GLN A 39 -5.52 9.79 41.35
CA GLN A 39 -5.02 8.61 40.65
C GLN A 39 -4.81 8.89 39.15
N ILE A 40 -5.77 9.53 38.48
CA ILE A 40 -5.64 9.89 37.07
C ILE A 40 -4.47 10.85 36.87
N GLN A 41 -4.36 11.88 37.71
CA GLN A 41 -3.29 12.87 37.61
C GLN A 41 -1.91 12.21 37.79
N SER A 42 -1.73 11.37 38.81
CA SER A 42 -0.47 10.66 39.02
C SER A 42 -0.12 9.72 37.86
N HIS A 43 -1.12 9.04 37.28
CA HIS A 43 -0.89 8.16 36.12
C HIS A 43 -0.43 8.95 34.90
N VAL A 44 -1.04 10.11 34.64
CA VAL A 44 -0.65 11.01 33.54
C VAL A 44 0.76 11.53 33.76
N GLU A 45 1.10 12.01 34.96
CA GLU A 45 2.45 12.49 35.28
C GLU A 45 3.52 11.40 35.10
N CYS A 46 3.23 10.18 35.55
CA CYS A 46 4.10 9.02 35.36
C CYS A 46 4.34 8.73 33.86
N LYS A 47 3.27 8.66 33.05
CA LYS A 47 3.37 8.41 31.61
C LYS A 47 4.12 9.51 30.86
N VAL A 48 3.92 10.77 31.24
CA VAL A 48 4.66 11.90 30.68
C VAL A 48 6.15 11.80 31.01
N GLY A 49 6.51 11.37 32.23
CA GLY A 49 7.89 11.07 32.62
C GLY A 49 8.52 9.99 31.75
N GLU A 50 7.85 8.84 31.61
CA GLU A 50 8.34 7.72 30.77
C GLU A 50 8.58 8.14 29.31
N ILE A 51 7.68 8.94 28.74
CA ILE A 51 7.82 9.47 27.37
C ILE A 51 9.02 10.41 27.28
N LYS A 52 9.18 11.32 28.26
CA LYS A 52 10.29 12.26 28.31
C LYS A 52 11.64 11.51 28.35
N ASP A 53 11.72 10.45 29.15
CA ASP A 53 12.93 9.64 29.25
C ASP A 53 13.22 8.87 27.95
N HIS A 54 12.19 8.31 27.31
CA HIS A 54 12.34 7.68 26.00
C HIS A 54 12.83 8.67 24.92
N VAL A 55 12.26 9.87 24.89
CA VAL A 55 12.67 10.92 23.95
C VAL A 55 14.13 11.32 24.18
N ASN A 56 14.53 11.54 25.43
CA ASN A 56 15.91 11.87 25.78
C ASN A 56 16.88 10.74 25.39
N SER A 57 16.51 9.48 25.62
CA SER A 57 17.30 8.32 25.19
C SER A 57 17.48 8.26 23.67
N CYS A 58 16.41 8.53 22.91
CA CYS A 58 16.47 8.58 21.44
C CYS A 58 17.36 9.73 20.95
N ILE A 59 17.29 10.91 21.58
CA ILE A 59 18.14 12.06 21.24
C ILE A 59 19.62 11.68 21.44
N GLN A 60 19.98 11.10 22.59
CA GLN A 60 21.36 10.69 22.86
C GLN A 60 21.89 9.70 21.82
N LYS A 61 21.08 8.68 21.45
CA LYS A 61 21.46 7.71 20.41
C LYS A 61 21.67 8.35 19.04
N ILE A 62 20.90 9.39 18.71
CA ILE A 62 21.06 10.13 17.45
C ILE A 62 22.37 10.93 17.47
N GLU A 63 22.70 11.58 18.58
CA GLU A 63 23.97 12.30 18.74
C GLU A 63 25.19 11.38 18.62
N ASP A 64 25.12 10.19 19.23
CA ASP A 64 26.18 9.17 19.15
C ASP A 64 26.39 8.68 17.69
N VAL A 65 25.30 8.42 16.95
CA VAL A 65 25.37 8.05 15.52
C VAL A 65 25.97 9.18 14.68
N GLN A 66 25.66 10.44 14.99
CA GLN A 66 26.26 11.60 14.32
C GLN A 66 27.74 11.80 14.67
N SER A 67 28.18 11.37 15.85
CA SER A 67 29.60 11.37 16.24
C SER A 67 30.38 10.27 15.52
N VAL A 68 29.84 9.05 15.44
CA VAL A 68 30.45 7.93 14.70
C VAL A 68 30.55 8.24 13.20
N LYS A 69 29.55 8.95 12.63
CA LYS A 69 29.60 9.43 11.24
C LYS A 69 30.73 10.44 10.97
N ARG A 70 31.22 11.14 12.00
CA ARG A 70 32.38 12.06 11.89
C ARG A 70 33.73 11.36 12.05
N GLU A 71 33.79 10.26 12.79
CA GLU A 71 35.03 9.50 13.02
C GLU A 71 35.33 8.45 11.93
N ILE A 72 34.29 7.94 11.25
CA ILE A 72 34.47 7.28 9.96
C ILE A 72 34.71 8.40 8.95
N GLY A 73 35.96 8.88 8.89
CA GLY A 73 36.39 9.81 7.86
C GLY A 73 35.90 9.29 6.52
N GLU A 74 35.07 10.09 5.83
CA GLU A 74 34.82 9.87 4.42
C GLU A 74 36.20 9.72 3.78
N PRO A 75 36.52 8.58 3.13
CA PRO A 75 37.67 8.58 2.26
C PRO A 75 37.40 9.68 1.24
N ASP A 76 38.30 10.67 1.19
CA ASP A 76 38.35 11.70 0.16
C ASP A 76 38.59 11.00 -1.18
N LEU A 77 37.52 10.42 -1.68
CA LEU A 77 37.40 9.98 -3.03
C LEU A 77 36.60 11.08 -3.70
N THR A 78 37.33 11.88 -4.46
CA THR A 78 36.88 12.87 -5.42
C THR A 78 36.04 12.23 -6.55
N TYR A 79 35.08 11.37 -6.22
CA TYR A 79 34.04 10.95 -7.14
C TYR A 79 32.91 11.97 -7.00
N SER A 80 32.77 12.81 -8.02
CA SER A 80 31.56 13.59 -8.24
C SER A 80 30.36 12.69 -7.98
N ARG A 81 29.62 12.95 -6.90
CA ARG A 81 28.37 12.26 -6.56
C ARG A 81 27.51 12.28 -7.82
N PRO A 82 27.23 11.13 -8.47
CA PRO A 82 26.43 11.15 -9.68
C PRO A 82 25.06 11.69 -9.30
N THR A 83 24.74 12.92 -9.73
CA THR A 83 23.37 13.40 -9.73
C THR A 83 22.57 12.42 -10.57
N VAL A 84 21.82 11.54 -9.91
CA VAL A 84 20.98 10.57 -10.60
C VAL A 84 20.04 11.35 -11.51
N LYS A 85 19.96 10.91 -12.77
CA LYS A 85 19.18 11.55 -13.84
C LYS A 85 17.76 11.88 -13.34
N SER A 86 17.28 13.06 -13.71
CA SER A 86 15.85 13.41 -13.59
C SER A 86 15.03 12.31 -14.25
N LEU A 87 14.25 11.60 -13.45
CA LEU A 87 13.22 10.71 -13.98
C LEU A 87 12.13 11.55 -14.62
N THR A 88 11.52 11.02 -15.66
CA THR A 88 10.36 11.63 -16.32
C THR A 88 9.26 10.61 -16.46
N PHE A 89 8.03 11.01 -16.20
CA PHE A 89 6.84 10.18 -16.37
C PHE A 89 5.82 10.93 -17.20
N ASP A 90 5.50 10.42 -18.39
CA ASP A 90 4.52 11.00 -19.31
C ASP A 90 3.19 10.22 -19.37
N GLY A 91 3.14 9.07 -18.69
CA GLY A 91 2.02 8.14 -18.67
C GLY A 91 2.11 7.01 -19.71
N GLN A 92 3.18 6.93 -20.53
CA GLN A 92 3.34 5.86 -21.52
C GLN A 92 3.88 4.56 -20.93
N THR A 93 4.81 4.67 -19.97
CA THR A 93 5.29 3.51 -19.19
C THR A 93 4.30 3.16 -18.08
N PHE A 94 4.26 1.90 -17.65
CA PHE A 94 3.44 1.51 -16.50
C PHE A 94 3.82 2.31 -15.25
N TRP A 95 2.81 2.83 -14.55
CA TRP A 95 2.99 3.57 -13.30
C TRP A 95 3.78 2.75 -12.25
N THR A 96 3.53 1.45 -12.14
CA THR A 96 4.26 0.54 -11.23
C THR A 96 5.76 0.45 -11.53
N VAL A 97 6.14 0.43 -12.80
CA VAL A 97 7.54 0.43 -13.25
C VAL A 97 8.20 1.76 -12.89
N PHE A 98 7.54 2.87 -13.20
CA PHE A 98 8.05 4.20 -12.84
C PHE A 98 8.19 4.36 -11.32
N LYS A 99 7.17 3.97 -10.54
CA LYS A 99 7.18 4.04 -9.08
C LYS A 99 8.34 3.25 -8.47
N THR A 100 8.59 2.04 -8.99
CA THR A 100 9.74 1.21 -8.56
C THR A 100 11.08 1.92 -8.82
N LEU A 101 11.27 2.49 -10.02
CA LEU A 101 12.47 3.26 -10.34
C LEU A 101 12.60 4.51 -9.45
N PHE A 102 11.50 5.22 -9.22
CA PHE A 102 11.45 6.38 -8.35
C PHE A 102 11.81 6.03 -6.90
N ASP A 103 11.36 4.90 -6.39
CA ASP A 103 11.68 4.43 -5.04
C ASP A 103 13.15 4.06 -4.89
N VAL A 104 13.74 3.41 -5.89
CA VAL A 104 15.19 3.12 -5.92
C VAL A 104 16.00 4.43 -5.92
N VAL A 105 15.65 5.38 -6.80
CA VAL A 105 16.34 6.67 -6.91
C VAL A 105 16.20 7.49 -5.62
N SER A 106 14.99 7.55 -5.06
CA SER A 106 14.74 8.33 -3.85
C SER A 106 15.47 7.76 -2.63
N SER A 107 15.56 6.43 -2.53
CA SER A 107 16.32 5.74 -1.47
C SER A 107 17.82 5.98 -1.59
N ALA A 108 18.39 5.86 -2.80
CA ALA A 108 19.80 6.13 -3.06
C ALA A 108 20.19 7.59 -2.76
N ASN A 109 19.24 8.52 -2.92
CA ASN A 109 19.46 9.94 -2.63
C ASN A 109 19.07 10.35 -1.19
N GLY A 110 18.52 9.45 -0.38
CA GLY A 110 18.08 9.76 0.98
C GLY A 110 16.94 10.78 1.05
N TRP A 111 16.03 10.79 0.08
CA TRP A 111 14.92 11.74 0.05
C TRP A 111 13.87 11.41 1.11
N ASN A 112 13.50 12.42 1.90
CA ASN A 112 12.31 12.36 2.75
C ASN A 112 11.03 12.58 1.93
N ASN A 113 9.85 12.30 2.52
CA ASN A 113 8.56 12.35 1.81
C ASN A 113 8.25 13.71 1.16
N ARG A 114 8.66 14.82 1.78
CA ARG A 114 8.45 16.16 1.21
C ARG A 114 9.29 16.36 -0.06
N VAL A 115 10.55 15.91 -0.04
CA VAL A 115 11.42 15.94 -1.22
C VAL A 115 10.91 14.97 -2.29
N LYS A 116 10.49 13.76 -1.90
CA LYS A 116 9.85 12.81 -2.82
C LYS A 116 8.64 13.41 -3.52
N ALA A 117 7.72 14.05 -2.78
CA ALA A 117 6.53 14.68 -3.37
C ALA A 117 6.92 15.75 -4.41
N SER A 118 7.87 16.63 -4.05
CA SER A 118 8.34 17.70 -4.94
C SER A 118 9.02 17.14 -6.20
N GLN A 119 9.84 16.11 -6.05
CA GLN A 119 10.52 15.45 -7.18
C GLN A 119 9.56 14.66 -8.05
N LEU A 120 8.55 14.02 -7.46
CA LEU A 120 7.51 13.30 -8.18
C LEU A 120 6.73 14.27 -9.06
N VAL A 121 6.25 15.40 -8.50
CA VAL A 121 5.61 16.48 -9.27
C VAL A 121 6.52 17.00 -10.38
N ALA A 122 7.80 17.26 -10.09
CA ALA A 122 8.76 17.76 -11.06
C ALA A 122 9.09 16.74 -12.18
N SER A 123 8.86 15.45 -11.95
CA SER A 123 9.07 14.38 -12.95
C SER A 123 7.90 14.22 -13.93
N LEU A 124 6.71 14.72 -13.61
CA LEU A 124 5.51 14.52 -14.44
C LEU A 124 5.57 15.38 -15.71
N ARG A 125 5.21 14.77 -16.85
CA ARG A 125 5.12 15.40 -18.17
C ARG A 125 3.82 14.98 -18.84
N GLY A 126 3.40 15.72 -19.87
CA GLY A 126 2.26 15.35 -20.72
C GLY A 126 1.01 14.97 -19.92
N SER A 127 0.41 13.82 -20.29
CA SER A 127 -0.83 13.32 -19.67
C SER A 127 -0.72 13.04 -18.17
N ALA A 128 0.48 12.70 -17.68
CA ALA A 128 0.71 12.48 -16.26
C ALA A 128 0.67 13.78 -15.44
N ALA A 129 1.17 14.88 -16.01
CA ALA A 129 1.12 16.18 -15.35
C ALA A 129 -0.30 16.72 -15.20
N GLU A 130 -1.23 16.35 -16.09
CA GLU A 130 -2.64 16.74 -16.00
C GLU A 130 -3.34 16.22 -14.74
N VAL A 131 -2.85 15.14 -14.13
CA VAL A 131 -3.38 14.62 -12.85
C VAL A 131 -3.32 15.67 -11.75
N LEU A 132 -2.32 16.56 -11.80
CA LEU A 132 -2.13 17.60 -10.81
C LEU A 132 -3.27 18.62 -10.78
N GLN A 133 -4.05 18.78 -11.86
CA GLN A 133 -5.19 19.71 -11.91
C GLN A 133 -6.32 19.29 -10.96
N GLY A 134 -6.44 17.99 -10.66
CA GLY A 134 -7.44 17.46 -9.74
C GLY A 134 -7.02 17.52 -8.27
N ILE A 135 -5.79 17.95 -7.96
CA ILE A 135 -5.23 17.94 -6.61
C ILE A 135 -5.17 19.38 -6.08
N PRO A 136 -5.72 19.67 -4.87
CA PRO A 136 -5.57 20.97 -4.23
C PRO A 136 -4.09 21.34 -4.04
N SER A 137 -3.74 22.62 -4.26
CA SER A 137 -2.34 23.05 -4.25
C SER A 137 -1.63 22.84 -2.90
N ASP A 138 -2.34 22.93 -1.79
CA ASP A 138 -1.83 22.64 -0.44
C ASP A 138 -1.52 21.15 -0.21
N LYS A 139 -2.04 20.27 -1.07
CA LYS A 139 -1.80 18.82 -1.06
C LYS A 139 -0.74 18.36 -2.06
N LEU A 140 -0.19 19.25 -2.89
CA LEU A 140 0.91 18.93 -3.81
C LEU A 140 2.27 18.70 -3.09
N THR A 141 2.32 18.87 -1.76
CA THR A 141 3.46 18.47 -0.94
C THR A 141 3.26 17.13 -0.24
N ASP A 142 2.05 16.57 -0.31
CA ASP A 142 1.74 15.27 0.27
C ASP A 142 1.98 14.17 -0.76
N LEU A 143 3.02 13.37 -0.52
CA LEU A 143 3.43 12.28 -1.41
C LEU A 143 2.28 11.30 -1.67
N MET A 144 1.54 10.94 -0.61
CA MET A 144 0.51 9.90 -0.73
C MET A 144 -0.68 10.36 -1.57
N THR A 145 -1.09 11.63 -1.45
CA THR A 145 -2.13 12.21 -2.31
C THR A 145 -1.73 12.15 -3.79
N ILE A 146 -0.50 12.50 -4.13
CA ILE A 146 -0.01 12.50 -5.52
C ILE A 146 0.08 11.06 -6.05
N GLU A 147 0.64 10.14 -5.27
CA GLU A 147 0.75 8.74 -5.66
C GLU A 147 -0.62 8.11 -5.91
N ASN A 148 -1.61 8.37 -5.05
CA ASN A 148 -2.96 7.85 -5.20
C ASN A 148 -3.65 8.37 -6.47
N ALA A 149 -3.44 9.65 -6.80
CA ALA A 149 -4.02 10.22 -8.02
C ALA A 149 -3.38 9.63 -9.29
N LEU A 150 -2.07 9.38 -9.26
CA LEU A 150 -1.36 8.70 -10.35
C LEU A 150 -1.76 7.22 -10.45
N GLU A 151 -1.95 6.54 -9.33
CA GLU A 151 -2.47 5.16 -9.28
C GLU A 151 -3.90 5.09 -9.82
N ALA A 152 -4.76 6.06 -9.50
CA ALA A 152 -6.14 6.06 -9.99
C ALA A 152 -6.22 6.22 -11.52
N ARG A 153 -5.33 7.02 -12.12
CA ARG A 153 -5.35 7.30 -13.57
C ARG A 153 -4.48 6.35 -14.39
N PHE A 154 -3.32 5.96 -13.88
CA PHE A 154 -2.31 5.16 -14.59
C PHE A 154 -1.97 3.86 -13.89
N GLY A 155 -2.60 3.57 -12.75
CA GLY A 155 -2.45 2.31 -12.05
C GLY A 155 -2.96 1.13 -12.85
N GLY A 156 -2.54 -0.05 -12.42
CA GLY A 156 -2.70 -1.27 -13.19
C GLY A 156 -4.15 -1.71 -13.37
N SER A 157 -5.09 -1.32 -12.50
CA SER A 157 -6.43 -1.96 -12.43
C SER A 157 -7.23 -1.91 -13.75
N HIS A 158 -7.38 -0.73 -14.35
CA HIS A 158 -8.08 -0.57 -15.64
C HIS A 158 -7.32 -1.24 -16.79
N LEU A 159 -5.99 -1.22 -16.72
CA LEU A 159 -5.12 -1.76 -17.76
C LEU A 159 -5.03 -3.30 -17.68
N THR A 160 -5.06 -3.87 -16.49
CA THR A 160 -5.20 -5.30 -16.20
C THR A 160 -6.51 -5.83 -16.77
N GLN A 161 -7.63 -5.12 -16.57
CA GLN A 161 -8.91 -5.52 -17.17
C GLN A 161 -8.90 -5.41 -18.70
N PHE A 162 -8.23 -4.39 -19.26
CA PHE A 162 -7.98 -4.28 -20.69
C PHE A 162 -7.20 -5.50 -21.23
N TYR A 163 -6.09 -5.89 -20.61
CA TYR A 163 -5.31 -7.06 -21.03
C TYR A 163 -6.05 -8.38 -20.86
N ARG A 164 -6.89 -8.53 -19.82
CA ARG A 164 -7.80 -9.68 -19.70
C ARG A 164 -8.75 -9.78 -20.88
N THR A 165 -9.22 -8.64 -21.37
CA THR A 165 -10.11 -8.57 -22.53
C THR A 165 -9.34 -8.89 -23.82
N GLU A 166 -8.13 -8.36 -23.95
CA GLU A 166 -7.23 -8.65 -25.08
C GLU A 166 -6.89 -10.16 -25.15
N LEU A 167 -6.61 -10.82 -24.02
CA LEU A 167 -6.42 -12.27 -23.95
C LEU A 167 -7.62 -13.06 -24.44
N LYS A 168 -8.82 -12.75 -23.92
CA LYS A 168 -10.06 -13.45 -24.29
C LYS A 168 -10.40 -13.36 -25.78
N THR A 169 -10.07 -12.22 -26.38
CA THR A 169 -10.38 -11.94 -27.79
C THR A 169 -9.23 -12.29 -28.73
N ARG A 170 -8.08 -12.72 -28.20
CA ARG A 170 -6.89 -13.03 -28.99
C ARG A 170 -7.15 -14.19 -29.93
N ARG A 171 -6.84 -13.99 -31.22
CA ARG A 171 -6.85 -15.02 -32.27
C ARG A 171 -5.62 -14.85 -33.16
N GLN A 172 -4.99 -15.95 -33.57
CA GLN A 172 -3.81 -15.98 -34.44
C GLN A 172 -4.11 -15.28 -35.78
N LYS A 173 -3.27 -14.32 -36.15
CA LYS A 173 -3.43 -13.58 -37.42
C LYS A 173 -2.99 -14.43 -38.62
N PRO A 174 -3.50 -14.18 -39.83
CA PRO A 174 -2.98 -14.81 -41.03
C PRO A 174 -1.46 -14.58 -41.18
N GLY A 175 -0.69 -15.66 -41.28
CA GLY A 175 0.77 -15.62 -41.41
C GLY A 175 1.55 -15.36 -40.11
N GLU A 176 0.87 -15.23 -38.97
CA GLU A 176 1.51 -15.16 -37.66
C GLU A 176 1.98 -16.55 -37.22
N SER A 177 3.25 -16.69 -36.85
CA SER A 177 3.77 -17.98 -36.38
C SER A 177 3.29 -18.30 -34.95
N LEU A 178 3.24 -19.59 -34.61
CA LEU A 178 2.85 -20.03 -33.27
C LEU A 178 3.73 -19.43 -32.16
N GLN A 179 5.03 -19.22 -32.41
CA GLN A 179 5.94 -18.60 -31.44
C GLN A 179 5.58 -17.14 -31.17
N VAL A 180 5.22 -16.38 -32.21
CA VAL A 180 4.79 -14.98 -32.06
C VAL A 180 3.47 -14.89 -31.30
N LEU A 181 2.54 -15.80 -31.59
CA LEU A 181 1.30 -15.94 -30.84
C LEU A 181 1.58 -16.23 -29.36
N ALA A 182 2.39 -17.25 -29.06
CA ALA A 182 2.73 -17.66 -27.70
C ALA A 182 3.41 -16.53 -26.91
N ALA A 183 4.39 -15.84 -27.50
CA ALA A 183 5.06 -14.71 -26.87
C ALA A 183 4.08 -13.56 -26.54
N ASN A 184 3.09 -13.31 -27.40
CA ASN A 184 2.06 -12.32 -27.13
C ASN A 184 1.12 -12.75 -25.99
N VAL A 185 0.73 -14.03 -25.93
CA VAL A 185 -0.07 -14.60 -24.84
C VAL A 185 0.68 -14.52 -23.52
N GLU A 186 1.96 -14.92 -23.47
CA GLU A 186 2.82 -14.84 -22.28
C GLU A 186 2.94 -13.40 -21.75
N ARG A 187 3.18 -12.44 -22.66
CA ARG A 187 3.21 -11.02 -22.33
C ARG A 187 1.89 -10.57 -21.72
N LEU A 188 0.77 -10.89 -22.35
CA LEU A 188 -0.55 -10.49 -21.85
C LEU A 188 -0.88 -11.15 -20.51
N MET A 189 -0.52 -12.43 -20.31
CA MET A 189 -0.73 -13.13 -19.03
C MET A 189 0.05 -12.46 -17.89
N SER A 190 1.29 -12.04 -18.16
CA SER A 190 2.11 -11.31 -17.18
C SER A 190 1.53 -9.95 -16.80
N LEU A 191 0.72 -9.33 -17.67
CA LEU A 191 0.09 -8.04 -17.43
C LEU A 191 -1.34 -8.14 -16.87
N ALA A 192 -2.07 -9.19 -17.24
CA ALA A 192 -3.47 -9.42 -16.89
C ALA A 192 -3.67 -10.15 -15.55
N TYR A 193 -2.66 -10.92 -15.12
CA TYR A 193 -2.77 -11.83 -13.98
C TYR A 193 -1.50 -11.83 -13.12
N ALA A 194 -0.81 -10.68 -13.01
CA ALA A 194 0.44 -10.53 -12.26
C ALA A 194 0.33 -10.95 -10.78
N GLU A 195 -0.89 -10.91 -10.21
CA GLU A 195 -1.18 -11.32 -8.84
C GLU A 195 -1.27 -12.84 -8.64
N TYR A 196 -1.33 -13.62 -9.73
CA TYR A 196 -1.41 -15.07 -9.67
C TYR A 196 0.00 -15.69 -9.63
N SER A 197 0.09 -16.85 -8.98
CA SER A 197 1.32 -17.64 -8.96
C SER A 197 1.72 -18.06 -10.38
N GLN A 198 3.02 -18.34 -10.57
CA GLN A 198 3.57 -18.61 -11.90
C GLN A 198 2.95 -19.88 -12.51
N ASP A 199 2.75 -20.93 -11.72
CA ASP A 199 2.10 -22.17 -12.12
C ASP A 199 0.68 -21.94 -12.65
N VAL A 200 -0.13 -21.14 -11.94
CA VAL A 200 -1.48 -20.80 -12.40
C VAL A 200 -1.45 -19.98 -13.68
N ARG A 201 -0.51 -19.04 -13.80
CA ARG A 201 -0.32 -18.26 -15.03
C ARG A 201 0.09 -19.15 -16.20
N ASP A 202 0.96 -20.12 -16.01
CA ASP A 202 1.48 -20.99 -17.07
C ASP A 202 0.40 -21.93 -17.61
N SER A 203 -0.42 -22.53 -16.74
CA SER A 203 -1.54 -23.38 -17.16
C SER A 203 -2.64 -22.58 -17.88
N LEU A 204 -2.97 -21.38 -17.39
CA LEU A 204 -3.92 -20.50 -18.08
C LEU A 204 -3.37 -20.02 -19.43
N ALA A 205 -2.08 -19.70 -19.50
CA ALA A 205 -1.43 -19.29 -20.74
C ALA A 205 -1.51 -20.39 -21.82
N ALA A 206 -1.32 -21.65 -21.44
CA ALA A 206 -1.48 -22.79 -22.34
C ALA A 206 -2.90 -22.83 -22.94
N GLN A 207 -3.93 -22.68 -22.09
CA GLN A 207 -5.32 -22.71 -22.53
C GLN A 207 -5.65 -21.55 -23.48
N TYR A 208 -5.27 -20.31 -23.13
CA TYR A 208 -5.48 -19.14 -24.00
C TYR A 208 -4.71 -19.26 -25.32
N PHE A 209 -3.51 -19.84 -25.30
CA PHE A 209 -2.73 -20.09 -26.51
C PHE A 209 -3.46 -21.07 -27.44
N VAL A 210 -3.89 -22.22 -26.92
CA VAL A 210 -4.64 -23.23 -27.69
C VAL A 210 -5.91 -22.63 -28.29
N ASP A 211 -6.70 -21.90 -27.48
CA ASP A 211 -7.94 -21.27 -27.94
C ASP A 211 -7.72 -20.16 -28.98
N ALA A 212 -6.52 -19.58 -29.03
CA ALA A 212 -6.15 -18.56 -30.00
C ALA A 212 -5.63 -19.12 -31.33
N ILE A 213 -5.22 -20.39 -31.41
CA ILE A 213 -4.75 -21.03 -32.65
C ILE A 213 -5.85 -20.97 -33.73
N ARG A 214 -5.46 -20.58 -34.95
CA ARG A 214 -6.40 -20.42 -36.08
C ARG A 214 -6.65 -21.72 -36.85
N ASP A 215 -5.65 -22.58 -36.99
CA ASP A 215 -5.81 -23.89 -37.65
C ASP A 215 -6.57 -24.86 -36.73
N GLU A 216 -7.78 -25.25 -37.11
CA GLU A 216 -8.67 -26.05 -36.27
C GLU A 216 -8.08 -27.42 -35.92
N ASP A 217 -7.40 -28.08 -36.87
CA ASP A 217 -6.77 -29.38 -36.62
C ASP A 217 -5.64 -29.27 -35.59
N THR A 218 -4.77 -28.27 -35.75
CA THR A 218 -3.68 -27.99 -34.80
C THR A 218 -4.22 -27.60 -33.43
N GLN A 219 -5.28 -26.78 -33.39
CA GLN A 219 -5.96 -26.43 -32.14
C GLN A 219 -6.50 -27.68 -31.44
N HIS A 220 -7.25 -28.52 -32.15
CA HIS A 220 -7.85 -29.74 -31.59
C HIS A 220 -6.79 -30.74 -31.12
N ALA A 221 -5.76 -30.99 -31.91
CA ALA A 221 -4.66 -31.88 -31.53
C ALA A 221 -3.93 -31.37 -30.29
N THR A 222 -3.66 -30.06 -30.23
CA THR A 222 -2.98 -29.48 -29.06
C THR A 222 -3.88 -29.51 -27.82
N ARG A 223 -5.19 -29.30 -27.96
CA ARG A 223 -6.14 -29.39 -26.84
C ARG A 223 -6.19 -30.80 -26.24
N LEU A 224 -6.03 -31.85 -27.04
CA LEU A 224 -6.02 -33.25 -26.57
C LEU A 224 -4.74 -33.62 -25.81
N MET A 225 -3.66 -32.88 -25.99
CA MET A 225 -2.40 -33.11 -25.28
C MET A 225 -2.46 -32.68 -23.80
N ASP A 226 -3.41 -31.81 -23.44
CA ASP A 226 -3.61 -31.31 -22.07
C ASP A 226 -2.32 -30.75 -21.43
N ALA A 227 -1.72 -29.77 -22.11
CA ALA A 227 -0.46 -29.17 -21.69
C ALA A 227 -0.60 -28.42 -20.35
N GLU A 228 0.28 -28.73 -19.40
CA GLU A 228 0.34 -28.04 -18.10
C GLU A 228 0.92 -26.62 -18.20
N ASP A 229 1.67 -26.32 -19.26
CA ASP A 229 2.35 -25.05 -19.47
C ASP A 229 2.40 -24.62 -20.95
N LEU A 230 2.55 -23.31 -21.18
CA LEU A 230 2.57 -22.70 -22.51
C LEU A 230 3.68 -23.24 -23.41
N LYS A 231 4.86 -23.54 -22.85
CA LYS A 231 6.01 -24.00 -23.61
C LYS A 231 5.77 -25.41 -24.14
N SER A 232 5.17 -26.28 -23.32
CA SER A 232 4.75 -27.63 -23.69
C SER A 232 3.67 -27.59 -24.79
N ALA A 233 2.66 -26.72 -24.66
CA ALA A 233 1.63 -26.52 -25.69
C ALA A 233 2.26 -26.07 -27.02
N LEU A 234 3.10 -25.03 -27.00
CA LEU A 234 3.77 -24.50 -28.18
C LEU A 234 4.63 -25.55 -28.88
N ALA A 235 5.44 -26.29 -28.12
CA ALA A 235 6.31 -27.32 -28.66
C ALA A 235 5.50 -28.45 -29.34
N TYR A 236 4.37 -28.85 -28.76
CA TYR A 236 3.48 -29.83 -29.37
C TYR A 236 2.83 -29.30 -30.66
N SER A 237 2.24 -28.10 -30.62
CA SER A 237 1.60 -27.49 -31.79
C SER A 237 2.56 -27.35 -32.96
N MET A 238 3.80 -26.91 -32.71
CA MET A 238 4.83 -26.81 -33.74
C MET A 238 5.21 -28.16 -34.37
N LYS A 239 5.30 -29.23 -33.56
CA LYS A 239 5.56 -30.59 -34.06
C LYS A 239 4.40 -31.08 -34.94
N TYR A 240 3.17 -30.80 -34.52
CA TYR A 240 1.97 -31.17 -35.26
C TYR A 240 1.89 -30.42 -36.60
N GLU A 241 2.10 -29.09 -36.62
CA GLU A 241 2.15 -28.30 -37.84
C GLU A 241 3.20 -28.83 -38.82
N ALA A 242 4.41 -29.14 -38.34
CA ALA A 242 5.46 -29.72 -39.17
C ALA A 242 5.07 -31.08 -39.75
N ALA A 243 4.44 -31.95 -38.96
CA ALA A 243 3.99 -33.27 -39.42
C ALA A 243 2.85 -33.20 -40.45
N LYS A 244 1.97 -32.20 -40.36
CA LYS A 244 0.86 -31.98 -41.31
C LYS A 244 1.33 -31.50 -42.70
N THR A 245 2.52 -30.90 -42.77
CA THR A 245 3.08 -30.38 -44.03
C THR A 245 3.83 -31.42 -44.87
N VAL A 246 3.97 -32.65 -44.38
CA VAL A 246 4.61 -33.80 -45.06
C VAL A 246 3.56 -34.66 -45.73
#